data_AF-A0A2V9JBH7-F1
#
_entry.id   AF-A0A2V9JBH7-F1
#
_cell.length_a   1.000
_cell.length_b   1.000
_cell.length_c   1.000
_cell.angle_alpha   90.00
_cell.angle_beta   90.00
_cell.angle_gamma   90.00
#
_symmetry.space_group_name_H-M   'P 1'
#
loop_
_entity.id
_entity.type
_entity.pdbx_description
1 polymer ?
#
loop_
_entity_poly.entity_id
_entity_poly.type
_entity_poly.pdbx_seq_one_letter_code
_entity_poly.pdbx_strand_id
1 'polypeptide(L)'
;MISMKPFDTKEIEGLVCRGFLAKNKPESRVGDSRGEVWISDELNLPVLETFATPEEESSWRLFNVRRIAPDKALFSVPGDYKDSNDAVGP
;
A
#
# COMPACT_ATOMS: atom_id res chain seq x y z
N MET A 1 6.08 -9.85 -15.95
CA MET A 1 6.40 -10.58 -14.71
C MET A 1 7.32 -9.68 -13.90
N ILE A 2 6.88 -9.20 -12.73
CA ILE A 2 7.68 -8.29 -11.88
C ILE A 2 8.86 -9.08 -11.31
N SER A 3 10.08 -8.54 -11.39
CA SER A 3 11.25 -9.13 -10.72
C SER A 3 10.96 -9.23 -9.23
N MET A 4 10.95 -10.45 -8.67
CA MET A 4 10.47 -10.70 -7.30
C MET A 4 11.36 -10.12 -6.18
N LYS A 5 12.60 -9.70 -6.49
CA LYS A 5 13.47 -9.06 -5.50
C LYS A 5 13.32 -7.53 -5.58
N PRO A 6 12.97 -6.86 -4.47
CA PRO A 6 12.97 -5.41 -4.45
C PRO A 6 14.39 -4.89 -4.64
N PHE A 7 14.52 -3.81 -5.41
CA PHE A 7 15.83 -3.18 -5.64
C PHE A 7 16.13 -2.08 -4.63
N ASP A 8 15.11 -1.48 -4.00
CA ASP A 8 15.25 -0.38 -3.05
C ASP A 8 14.02 -0.23 -2.13
N THR A 9 14.11 0.63 -1.13
CA THR A 9 13.04 1.02 -0.20
C THR A 9 13.00 2.53 -0.03
N LYS A 10 11.80 3.12 -0.06
CA LYS A 10 11.61 4.56 0.18
C LYS A 10 10.26 4.85 0.84
N GLU A 11 10.17 6.03 1.46
CA GLU A 11 8.91 6.53 2.00
C GLU A 11 8.16 7.35 0.93
N ILE A 12 6.86 7.08 0.76
CA ILE A 12 5.96 7.83 -0.14
C ILE A 12 4.66 8.11 0.63
N GLU A 13 4.30 9.39 0.81
CA GLU A 13 3.09 9.79 1.55
C GLU A 13 2.99 9.16 2.96
N GLY A 14 4.12 8.98 3.67
CA GLY A 14 4.15 8.33 4.98
C GLY A 14 4.01 6.79 4.97
N LEU A 15 4.06 6.18 3.78
CA LEU A 15 4.07 4.73 3.58
C LEU A 15 5.48 4.25 3.24
N VAL A 16 5.96 3.24 3.94
CA VAL A 16 7.19 2.53 3.57
C VAL A 16 6.88 1.64 2.35
N CYS A 17 7.60 1.89 1.26
CA CYS A 17 7.39 1.23 -0.02
C CYS A 17 8.66 0.52 -0.50
N ARG A 18 8.49 -0.66 -1.10
CA ARG A 18 9.56 -1.40 -1.77
C ARG A 18 9.48 -1.22 -3.28
N GLY A 19 10.61 -0.95 -3.91
CA GLY A 19 10.73 -0.70 -5.35
C GLY A 19 11.00 -1.99 -6.13
N PHE A 20 10.28 -2.19 -7.22
CA PHE A 20 10.42 -3.33 -8.12
C PHE A 20 10.57 -2.87 -9.56
N LEU A 21 11.45 -3.55 -10.30
CA LEU A 21 11.55 -3.36 -11.74
C LEU A 21 10.51 -4.25 -12.42
N ALA A 22 9.54 -3.62 -13.07
CA ALA A 22 8.56 -4.28 -13.92
C ALA A 22 9.12 -4.38 -15.35
N LYS A 23 9.24 -5.61 -15.83
CA LYS A 23 9.48 -5.89 -17.25
C LYS A 23 8.16 -6.30 -17.89
N ASN A 24 7.74 -5.52 -18.89
CA ASN A 24 6.58 -5.73 -19.76
C ASN A 24 5.22 -5.83 -19.05
N LYS A 25 4.32 -4.88 -19.33
CA LYS A 25 2.88 -5.12 -19.14
C LYS A 25 2.42 -6.16 -20.19
N PRO A 26 1.58 -7.14 -19.83
CA PRO A 26 1.08 -8.13 -20.81
C PRO A 26 0.21 -7.51 -21.92
N GLU A 27 -0.31 -6.29 -21.71
CA GLU A 27 -1.38 -5.72 -22.53
C GLU A 27 -0.98 -4.46 -23.34
N SER A 28 0.20 -3.88 -23.12
CA SER A 28 0.63 -2.66 -23.82
C SER A 28 1.72 -2.95 -24.85
N ARG A 29 1.33 -2.86 -26.13
CA ARG A 29 2.10 -2.56 -27.35
C ARG A 29 3.63 -2.73 -27.30
N VAL A 30 4.08 -3.69 -28.12
CA VAL A 30 5.39 -3.81 -28.79
C VAL A 30 6.44 -2.77 -28.38
N GLY A 31 7.31 -3.14 -27.44
CA GLY A 31 8.48 -2.36 -27.05
C GLY A 31 9.00 -2.79 -25.69
N ASP A 32 10.33 -2.73 -25.49
CA ASP A 32 10.97 -2.95 -24.18
C ASP A 32 10.53 -1.87 -23.20
N SER A 33 9.37 -2.06 -22.58
CA SER A 33 8.86 -1.15 -21.56
C SER A 33 9.62 -1.39 -20.26
N ARG A 34 10.33 -0.35 -19.79
CA ARG A 34 10.94 -0.33 -18.47
C ARG A 34 9.94 0.32 -17.53
N GLY A 35 9.47 -0.46 -16.56
CA GLY A 35 8.57 0.02 -15.52
C GLY A 35 9.22 -0.02 -14.15
N GLU A 36 8.94 0.98 -13.35
CA GLU A 36 9.27 1.01 -11.92
C GLU A 36 7.96 1.01 -11.13
N VAL A 37 7.83 0.09 -10.18
CA VAL A 37 6.63 -0.04 -9.34
C VAL A 37 7.05 -0.01 -7.88
N TRP A 38 6.43 0.86 -7.09
CA TRP A 38 6.63 0.97 -5.65
C TRP A 38 5.40 0.47 -4.91
N ILE A 39 5.55 -0.55 -4.08
CA ILE A 39 4.46 -1.20 -3.36
C ILE A 39 4.59 -0.90 -1.86
N SER A 40 3.52 -0.41 -1.24
CA SER A 40 3.46 -0.20 0.21
C SER A 40 3.32 -1.54 0.95
N ASP A 41 4.13 -1.73 1.99
CA ASP A 41 4.05 -2.93 2.83
C ASP A 41 2.79 -2.94 3.70
N GLU A 42 2.32 -1.75 4.10
CA GLU A 42 1.13 -1.60 4.93
C GLU A 42 -0.17 -1.77 4.13
N LEU A 43 -0.23 -1.18 2.94
CA LEU A 43 -1.44 -1.24 2.09
C LEU A 43 -1.45 -2.47 1.19
N ASN A 44 -0.29 -3.11 0.99
CA ASN A 44 -0.08 -4.20 0.04
C ASN A 44 -0.55 -3.86 -1.39
N LEU A 45 -0.31 -2.62 -1.81
CA LEU A 45 -0.78 -2.03 -3.08
C LEU A 45 0.30 -1.12 -3.70
N PRO A 46 0.35 -0.98 -5.04
CA PRO A 46 1.19 0.01 -5.69
C PRO A 46 0.82 1.44 -5.26
N VAL A 47 1.83 2.22 -4.91
CA VAL A 47 1.71 3.65 -4.52
C VAL A 47 2.24 4.56 -5.63
N LEU A 48 3.21 4.08 -6.40
CA LEU A 48 3.77 4.78 -7.55
C LEU A 48 4.13 3.75 -8.63
N GLU A 49 3.68 4.01 -9.85
CA GLU A 49 4.09 3.27 -11.03
C GLU A 49 4.56 4.26 -12.10
N THR A 50 5.73 4.02 -12.67
CA THR A 50 6.26 4.75 -13.82
C THR A 50 6.52 3.76 -14.93
N PHE A 51 6.08 4.08 -16.14
CA PHE A 51 6.34 3.29 -17.34
C PHE A 51 6.89 4.20 -18.43
N ALA A 52 7.96 3.77 -19.07
CA ALA A 52 8.50 4.44 -20.24
C ALA A 52 8.58 3.46 -21.42
N THR A 53 8.07 3.90 -22.57
CA THR A 53 8.36 3.36 -23.89
C THR A 53 9.23 4.37 -24.65
N PRO A 54 9.79 4.02 -25.83
CA PRO A 54 10.50 5.00 -26.66
C PRO A 54 9.64 6.21 -27.07
N GLU A 55 8.32 6.06 -27.10
CA GLU A 55 7.37 7.06 -27.58
C GLU A 55 6.71 7.87 -26.46
N GLU A 56 6.57 7.30 -25.26
CA GLU A 56 5.81 7.91 -24.16
C GLU A 56 6.38 7.53 -22.79
N GLU A 57 6.30 8.48 -21.86
CA GLU A 57 6.46 8.22 -20.43
C GLU A 57 5.15 8.54 -19.71
N SER A 58 4.64 7.58 -18.94
CA SER A 58 3.42 7.73 -18.15
C SER A 58 3.69 7.34 -16.70
N SER A 59 3.10 8.06 -15.75
CA SER A 59 3.19 7.72 -14.33
C SER A 59 1.82 7.82 -13.64
N TRP A 60 1.65 6.99 -12.62
CA TRP A 60 0.50 7.01 -11.73
C TRP A 60 0.99 7.01 -10.29
N ARG A 61 0.38 7.82 -9.43
CA ARG A 61 0.76 7.96 -8.02
C ARG A 61 -0.47 8.13 -7.12
N LEU A 62 -0.51 7.41 -6.01
CA LEU A 62 -1.41 7.72 -4.89
C LEU A 62 -0.94 9.00 -4.19
N PHE A 63 -1.89 9.90 -3.95
CA PHE A 63 -1.65 11.19 -3.31
C PHE A 63 -2.65 11.41 -2.18
N ASN A 64 -2.31 12.28 -1.22
CA ASN A 64 -3.12 12.60 -0.05
C ASN A 64 -3.42 11.38 0.85
N VAL A 65 -2.46 10.47 0.97
CA VAL A 65 -2.58 9.37 1.95
C VAL A 65 -2.46 9.96 3.35
N ARG A 66 -3.40 9.64 4.23
CA ARG A 66 -3.41 10.12 5.61
C ARG A 66 -3.72 8.97 6.56
N ARG A 67 -2.95 8.87 7.63
CA ARG A 67 -3.27 7.99 8.75
C ARG A 67 -4.39 8.63 9.56
N ILE A 68 -5.50 7.92 9.72
CA ILE A 68 -6.60 8.32 10.59
C ILE A 68 -6.54 7.42 11.81
N ALA A 69 -6.26 7.99 12.97
CA ALA A 69 -6.40 7.26 14.23
C ALA A 69 -7.89 6.89 14.40
N PRO A 70 -8.20 5.64 14.76
CA PRO A 70 -9.59 5.27 14.99
C PRO A 70 -10.12 6.05 16.19
N ASP A 71 -11.43 6.33 16.17
CA ASP A 71 -12.07 7.08 17.26
C ASP A 71 -11.88 6.32 18.58
N LYS A 72 -11.38 7.02 19.61
CA LYS A 72 -11.20 6.45 20.95
C LYS A 72 -12.51 5.91 21.51
N ALA A 73 -13.65 6.50 21.13
CA ALA A 73 -14.97 6.03 21.56
C ALA A 73 -15.29 4.60 21.07
N LEU A 74 -14.67 4.14 19.98
CA LEU A 74 -14.83 2.75 19.51
C LEU A 74 -14.16 1.72 20.42
N PHE A 75 -13.27 2.16 21.32
CA PHE A 75 -12.55 1.29 22.25
C PHE A 75 -12.91 1.59 23.72
N SER A 76 -13.87 2.48 23.98
CA SER A 76 -14.39 2.70 25.32
C SER A 76 -15.51 1.72 25.61
N VAL A 77 -15.38 0.99 26.72
CA VAL A 77 -16.48 0.20 27.28
C VAL A 77 -17.52 1.18 27.83
N PRO A 78 -18.80 1.11 27.40
CA PRO A 78 -19.87 1.91 27.98
C PRO A 78 -19.94 1.73 29.50
N GLY A 79 -20.16 2.80 30.26
CA GLY A 79 -20.16 2.74 31.73
C GLY A 79 -21.25 1.84 32.34
N ASP A 80 -22.24 1.46 31.54
CA ASP A 80 -23.34 0.55 31.88
C ASP A 80 -23.11 -0.90 31.40
N TYR A 81 -21.99 -1.17 30.72
CA TYR A 81 -21.61 -2.52 30.33
C TYR A 81 -21.30 -3.36 31.58
N LYS A 82 -22.08 -4.42 31.78
CA LYS A 82 -21.82 -5.46 32.79
C LYS A 82 -21.46 -6.75 32.06
N ASP A 83 -20.30 -7.30 32.38
CA ASP A 83 -19.91 -8.61 31.90
C ASP A 83 -20.86 -9.66 32.52
N SER A 84 -21.50 -10.48 31.69
CA SER A 84 -22.44 -11.50 32.17
C SER A 84 -21.74 -12.63 32.93
N ASN A 85 -20.40 -12.69 32.90
CA ASN A 85 -19.58 -13.66 33.62
C ASN A 85 -19.09 -13.19 35.00
N ASP A 86 -19.22 -11.90 35.37
CA ASP A 86 -18.86 -11.41 36.71
C ASP A 86 -19.81 -11.89 37.82
N ALA A 87 -20.88 -12.59 37.45
CA ALA A 87 -21.81 -13.23 38.40
C ALA A 87 -21.32 -14.59 38.93
N VAL A 88 -20.17 -15.10 38.47
CA VAL A 88 -19.57 -16.35 38.95
C VAL A 88 -18.17 -16.05 39.50
N GLY A 89 -18.13 -15.38 40.65
CA GLY A 89 -16.94 -15.41 41.51
C GLY A 89 -16.77 -16.79 42.18
N PRO A 90 -15.55 -17.15 42.62
CA PRO A 90 -15.25 -18.42 43.29
C PRO A 90 -16.04 -18.66 44.59
#